data_AF-A0A1Y5GMB5-F1
#
_entry.id   AF-A0A1Y5GMB5-F1
#
_cell.length_a   1.000
_cell.length_b   1.000
_cell.length_c   1.000
_cell.angle_alpha   90.00
_cell.angle_beta   90.00
_cell.angle_gamma   90.00
#
_symmetry.space_group_name_H-M   'P 1'
#
loop_
_entity.id
_entity.type
_entity.pdbx_description
1 polymer ?
#
loop_
_entity_poly.entity_id
_entity_poly.type
_entity_poly.pdbx_seq_one_letter_code
_entity_poly.pdbx_strand_id
1 'polypeptide(L)'
;MDNQPYNPLHGVTLAKIVSDLEAHFGFAELGKMIKINCFTKDASIKSSLKFLRKTPWAREKVEQLYIKNKHTLETKNEELGTKD
;
A
#
# COMPACT_ATOMS: atom_id res chain seq x y z
N MET A 1 18.74 -22.11 7.72
CA MET A 1 17.28 -22.20 7.46
C MET A 1 16.63 -21.00 8.11
N ASP A 2 16.50 -19.90 7.37
CA ASP A 2 15.90 -18.65 7.86
C ASP A 2 14.37 -18.74 7.79
N ASN A 3 13.79 -19.52 8.69
CA ASN A 3 12.35 -19.57 8.89
C ASN A 3 11.95 -18.35 9.74
N GLN A 4 11.78 -17.18 9.13
CA GLN A 4 11.18 -16.02 9.79
C GLN A 4 9.65 -16.16 9.75
N PRO A 5 8.97 -16.58 10.83
CA PRO A 5 7.54 -16.90 10.82
C PRO A 5 6.64 -15.66 10.89
N TYR A 6 7.20 -14.46 10.78
CA TYR A 6 6.51 -13.21 11.10
C TYR A 6 6.79 -12.12 10.08
N ASN A 7 6.56 -12.41 8.79
CA ASN A 7 6.41 -11.34 7.81
C ASN A 7 4.96 -10.86 7.85
N PRO A 8 4.67 -9.64 8.37
CA PRO A 8 3.29 -9.11 8.46
C PRO A 8 2.63 -8.94 7.08
N LEU A 9 3.40 -9.01 6.00
CA LEU A 9 2.97 -8.93 4.62
C LEU A 9 3.01 -10.29 3.90
N HIS A 10 3.15 -11.40 4.62
CA HIS A 10 3.15 -12.73 3.99
C HIS A 10 1.87 -12.93 3.15
N GLY A 11 2.04 -13.23 1.86
CA GLY A 11 0.93 -13.39 0.90
C GLY A 11 0.33 -12.09 0.36
N VAL A 12 0.76 -10.91 0.84
CA VAL A 12 0.25 -9.61 0.36
C VAL A 12 1.15 -9.08 -0.76
N THR A 13 0.57 -8.84 -1.94
CA THR A 13 1.32 -8.29 -3.07
C THR A 13 1.46 -6.77 -2.95
N LEU A 14 2.54 -6.22 -3.54
CA LEU A 14 2.71 -4.77 -3.64
C LEU A 14 1.53 -4.08 -4.37
N ALA A 15 0.89 -4.77 -5.31
CA ALA A 15 -0.32 -4.29 -5.97
C ALA A 15 -1.50 -4.14 -5.01
N LYS A 16 -1.73 -5.14 -4.14
CA LYS A 16 -2.77 -5.06 -3.11
C LYS A 16 -2.49 -3.92 -2.13
N ILE A 17 -1.25 -3.81 -1.66
CA ILE A 17 -0.82 -2.75 -0.73
C ILE A 17 -1.15 -1.35 -1.28
N VAL A 18 -0.73 -1.06 -2.50
CA VAL A 18 -0.95 0.26 -3.10
C VAL A 18 -2.44 0.51 -3.34
N SER A 19 -3.19 -0.51 -3.76
CA SER A 19 -4.63 -0.40 -4.02
C SER A 19 -5.42 -0.13 -2.74
N ASP A 20 -5.08 -0.81 -1.64
CA ASP A 20 -5.75 -0.63 -0.35
C ASP A 20 -5.47 0.74 0.26
N LEU A 21 -4.21 1.18 0.19
CA LEU A 21 -3.81 2.50 0.65
C LEU A 21 -4.48 3.61 -0.17
N GLU A 22 -4.60 3.43 -1.48
CA GLU A 22 -5.28 4.36 -2.37
C GLU A 22 -6.79 4.39 -2.10
N ALA A 23 -7.44 3.24 -1.97
CA ALA A 23 -8.85 3.16 -1.65
C ALA A 23 -9.19 3.78 -0.27
N HIS A 24 -8.25 3.72 0.68
CA HIS A 24 -8.47 4.24 2.03
C HIS A 24 -8.13 5.73 2.17
N PHE A 25 -6.99 6.18 1.65
CA PHE A 25 -6.48 7.53 1.84
C PHE A 25 -6.61 8.42 0.59
N GLY A 26 -6.61 7.82 -0.60
CA GLY A 26 -6.43 8.52 -1.86
C GLY A 26 -4.99 8.99 -2.09
N PHE A 27 -4.60 9.15 -3.35
CA PHE A 27 -3.22 9.54 -3.69
C PHE A 27 -2.80 10.90 -3.14
N ALA A 28 -3.73 11.85 -3.00
CA ALA A 28 -3.43 13.18 -2.46
C ALA A 28 -2.90 13.11 -1.02
N GLU A 29 -3.54 12.31 -0.16
CA GLU A 29 -3.08 12.10 1.21
C GLU A 29 -1.81 11.25 1.26
N LEU A 30 -1.72 10.22 0.42
CA LEU A 30 -0.48 9.42 0.32
C LEU A 30 0.72 10.28 -0.08
N GLY A 31 0.55 11.27 -0.96
CA GLY A 31 1.61 12.22 -1.33
C GLY A 31 2.04 13.15 -0.18
N LYS A 32 1.14 13.44 0.78
CA LYS A 32 1.47 14.20 2.00
C LYS A 32 2.25 13.34 2.99
N MET A 33 1.86 12.07 3.14
CA MET A 33 2.52 11.12 4.05
C MET A 33 3.88 10.65 3.52
N ILE A 34 3.94 10.36 2.22
CA ILE A 34 5.12 9.85 1.52
C ILE A 34 5.39 10.77 0.33
N LYS A 35 6.32 11.71 0.52
CA LYS A 35 6.69 12.72 -0.49
C LYS A 35 7.46 12.09 -1.66
N ILE A 36 6.76 11.34 -2.52
CA ILE A 36 7.28 10.72 -3.74
C ILE A 36 6.48 11.14 -4.97
N ASN A 37 7.17 11.30 -6.10
CA ASN A 37 6.59 11.82 -7.34
C ASN A 37 5.44 10.97 -7.88
N CYS A 38 5.44 9.65 -7.65
CA CYS A 38 4.40 8.77 -8.19
C CYS A 38 3.02 9.00 -7.56
N PHE A 39 2.93 9.70 -6.42
CA PHE A 39 1.65 10.06 -5.79
C PHE A 39 1.20 11.50 -6.09
N THR A 40 2.04 12.33 -6.73
CA THR A 40 1.76 13.76 -6.92
C THR A 40 1.71 14.23 -8.37
N LYS A 41 2.46 13.59 -9.29
CA LYS A 41 2.54 14.04 -10.71
C LYS A 41 1.76 13.18 -11.70
N ASP A 42 1.71 11.86 -11.49
CA ASP A 42 1.02 10.90 -12.36
C ASP A 42 0.40 9.80 -11.50
N ALA A 43 -0.45 10.21 -10.56
CA ALA A 43 -0.95 9.35 -9.51
C ALA A 43 -1.87 8.25 -10.08
N SER A 44 -1.35 7.02 -10.14
CA SER A 44 -2.10 5.83 -10.55
C SER A 44 -1.49 4.57 -9.94
N ILE A 45 -2.25 3.49 -9.87
CA ILE A 45 -1.73 2.20 -9.41
C ILE A 45 -0.56 1.73 -10.29
N LYS A 46 -0.70 1.85 -11.62
CA LYS A 46 0.31 1.37 -12.59
C LYS A 46 1.63 2.15 -12.48
N SER A 47 1.57 3.48 -12.42
CA SER A 47 2.75 4.34 -12.27
C SER A 47 3.43 4.14 -10.92
N SER A 48 2.65 4.02 -9.85
CA SER A 48 3.13 3.70 -8.50
C SER A 48 3.87 2.37 -8.49
N LEU A 49 3.29 1.29 -9.02
CA LEU A 49 3.97 -0.01 -9.09
C LEU A 49 5.26 0.03 -9.90
N LYS A 50 5.26 0.71 -11.04
CA LYS A 50 6.47 0.87 -11.87
C LYS A 50 7.57 1.60 -11.10
N PHE A 51 7.22 2.66 -10.36
CA PHE A 51 8.16 3.43 -9.54
C PHE A 51 8.68 2.61 -8.36
N LEU A 52 7.80 2.05 -7.54
CA LEU A 52 8.15 1.29 -6.34
C LEU A 52 8.96 0.01 -6.66
N ARG A 53 8.82 -0.56 -7.86
CA ARG A 53 9.70 -1.65 -8.34
C ARG A 53 11.15 -1.20 -8.52
N LYS A 54 11.39 0.05 -8.95
CA LYS A 54 12.72 0.61 -9.22
C LYS A 54 13.31 1.38 -8.04
N THR A 55 12.51 1.67 -7.02
CA THR A 55 12.89 2.51 -5.88
C THR A 55 12.62 1.79 -4.55
N PRO A 56 13.55 0.93 -4.09
CA PRO A 56 13.34 0.08 -2.91
C PRO A 56 12.99 0.85 -1.64
N TRP A 57 13.72 1.93 -1.33
CA TRP A 57 13.46 2.73 -0.12
C TRP A 57 12.02 3.30 -0.10
N ALA A 58 11.46 3.63 -1.27
CA ALA A 58 10.10 4.15 -1.37
C ALA A 58 9.07 3.03 -1.18
N ARG A 59 9.36 1.82 -1.70
CA ARG A 59 8.55 0.63 -1.46
C ARG A 59 8.48 0.32 0.03
N GLU A 60 9.62 0.32 0.73
CA GLU A 60 9.67 0.06 2.17
C GLU A 60 8.80 1.05 2.96
N LYS A 61 8.79 2.33 2.57
CA LYS A 61 7.90 3.34 3.20
C LYS A 61 6.42 3.05 3.00
N VAL A 62 6.04 2.62 1.80
CA VAL A 62 4.65 2.26 1.46
C VAL A 62 4.24 0.98 2.21
N GLU A 63 5.11 -0.02 2.24
CA GLU A 63 4.91 -1.27 3.01
C GLU A 63 4.77 -0.99 4.51
N GLN A 64 5.61 -0.14 5.08
CA GLN A 64 5.50 0.29 6.49
C GLN A 64 4.20 1.02 6.77
N LEU A 65 3.75 1.89 5.86
CA LEU A 65 2.47 2.59 6.00
C LEU A 65 1.30 1.59 5.99
N TYR A 66 1.35 0.59 5.12
CA TYR A 66 0.36 -0.48 5.08
C TYR A 66 0.32 -1.27 6.37
N ILE A 67 1.47 -1.74 6.86
CA ILE A 67 1.56 -2.50 8.12
C ILE A 67 0.94 -1.70 9.29
N LYS A 68 1.26 -0.41 9.39
CA LYS A 68 0.72 0.49 10.44
C LYS A 68 -0.80 0.63 10.39
N ASN A 69 -1.39 0.51 9.21
CA ASN A 69 -2.83 0.70 9.00
C ASN A 69 -3.57 -0.61 8.72
N LYS A 70 -2.90 -1.76 8.81
CA LYS A 70 -3.44 -3.06 8.34
C LYS A 70 -4.78 -3.39 8.99
N HIS A 71 -4.89 -3.23 10.31
CA HIS A 71 -6.14 -3.46 11.05
C HIS A 71 -7.31 -2.56 10.56
N THR A 72 -7.02 -1.30 10.24
CA THR A 72 -8.02 -0.35 9.71
C THR A 72 -8.41 -0.69 8.26
N LEU A 73 -7.45 -1.14 7.46
CA LEU A 73 -7.66 -1.53 6.07
C LEU A 73 -8.48 -2.84 5.95
N GLU A 74 -8.24 -3.80 6.85
CA GLU A 74 -8.97 -5.09 6.88
C GLU A 74 -10.45 -4.89 7.26
N THR A 75 -10.73 -4.08 8.29
CA THR A 75 -12.10 -3.81 8.77
C THR A 75 -13.00 -3.21 7.68
N LYS A 76 -12.47 -2.30 6.86
CA LYS A 76 -13.23 -1.63 5.79
C LYS A 76 -13.52 -2.53 4.58
N ASN A 77 -12.69 -3.54 4.34
CA ASN A 77 -12.92 -4.49 3.24
C ASN A 77 -14.10 -5.43 3.54
N GLU A 78 -14.38 -5.74 4.82
CA GLU A 78 -15.56 -6.51 5.24
C GLU A 78 -16.87 -5.71 5.08
N GLU A 79 -16.85 -4.41 5.39
CA GLU A 79 -18.04 -3.55 5.26
C GLU A 79 -18.45 -3.28 3.81
N LEU A 80 -17.47 -3.22 2.89
CA LEU A 80 -17.72 -3.09 1.44
C LEU A 80 -18.09 -4.42 0.77
N GLY A 81 -17.92 -5.55 1.47
CA GLY A 81 -18.25 -6.91 0.99
C GLY A 81 -19.69 -7.36 1.29
N THR A 82 -20.52 -6.53 1.94
CA THR A 82 -21.93 -6.84 2.18
C THR A 82 -22.83 -5.89 1.38
N LYS A 83 -22.80 -6.00 0.06
CA LYS A 83 -23.90 -5.58 -0.82
C LYS A 83 -23.98 -6.52 -2.03
N ASP A 84 -25.02 -7.34 -1.96
CA ASP A 84 -25.64 -8.22 -2.96
C ASP A 84 -24.97 -9.57 -3.28
#